data_AF-T0YIK8-F1
#
_entry.id   AF-T0YIK8-F1
#
_cell.length_a   1.000
_cell.length_b   1.000
_cell.length_c   1.000
_cell.angle_alpha   90.00
_cell.angle_beta   90.00
_cell.angle_gamma   90.00
#
_symmetry.space_group_name_H-M   'P 1'
#
loop_
_entity.id
_entity.type
_entity.pdbx_description
1 polymer ?
#
loop_
_entity_poly.entity_id
_entity_poly.type
_entity_poly.pdbx_seq_one_letter_code
_entity_poly.pdbx_strand_id
1 'polypeptide(L)'
;MKLVTTLAALENWGPAKTWRTEVRVPRLDTQRGQGPFGVIGVGDPGLTLERWQELWRQVYQQGIHQLSGPIRFDQSGFSPTELSPEIFDQEGFRAYNVIPHALQVGQQTQWWFIRPGARVGEPLQIWSEFPFSQIVLSNRTRTVSGPCPALWRSGLHYAIRAKFPAQAMRSHPDNSLDT
;
A
#
# COMPACT_ATOMS: atom_id res chain seq x y z
N MET A 1 -18.29 -13.68 0.57
CA MET A 1 -19.54 -13.41 1.33
C MET A 1 -19.50 -11.99 1.88
N LYS A 2 -20.40 -11.07 1.46
CA LYS A 2 -20.42 -9.68 1.96
C LYS A 2 -21.57 -9.38 2.93
N LEU A 3 -22.74 -10.01 2.76
CA LEU A 3 -23.91 -9.73 3.60
C LEU A 3 -23.70 -10.10 5.07
N VAL A 4 -23.14 -11.28 5.34
CA VAL A 4 -22.87 -11.76 6.70
C VAL A 4 -21.87 -10.87 7.42
N THR A 5 -20.79 -10.46 6.74
CA THR A 5 -19.77 -9.59 7.34
C THR A 5 -20.29 -8.18 7.59
N THR A 6 -21.15 -7.65 6.72
CA THR A 6 -21.83 -6.36 6.95
C THR A 6 -22.74 -6.41 8.17
N LEU A 7 -23.57 -7.45 8.31
CA LEU A 7 -24.45 -7.59 9.47
C LEU A 7 -23.65 -7.66 10.78
N ALA A 8 -22.63 -8.53 10.83
CA ALA A 8 -21.77 -8.66 12.01
C ALA A 8 -21.05 -7.36 12.37
N ALA A 9 -20.57 -6.59 11.38
CA ALA A 9 -19.92 -5.31 11.63
C ALA A 9 -20.88 -4.27 12.22
N LEU A 10 -22.13 -4.20 11.70
CA LEU A 10 -23.15 -3.29 12.21
C LEU A 10 -23.59 -3.65 13.63
N GLU A 11 -23.73 -4.94 13.96
CA GLU A 11 -24.08 -5.38 15.31
C GLU A 11 -22.97 -5.07 16.32
N ASN A 12 -21.70 -5.27 15.94
CA ASN A 12 -20.57 -5.10 16.86
C ASN A 12 -20.15 -3.64 17.06
N TRP A 13 -20.20 -2.81 16.00
CA TRP A 13 -19.65 -1.44 16.04
C TRP A 13 -20.67 -0.35 15.77
N GLY A 14 -21.86 -0.70 15.31
CA GLY A 14 -22.87 0.26 14.86
C GLY A 14 -22.51 0.96 13.54
N PRO A 15 -23.46 1.71 12.97
CA PRO A 15 -23.27 2.38 11.68
C PRO A 15 -22.35 3.61 11.75
N ALA A 16 -22.08 4.13 12.95
CA ALA A 16 -21.28 5.34 13.15
C ALA A 16 -19.78 5.08 13.35
N LYS A 17 -19.33 3.82 13.23
CA LYS A 17 -17.91 3.47 13.40
C LYS A 17 -17.04 4.17 12.36
N THR A 18 -16.05 4.91 12.85
CA THR A 18 -14.97 5.48 12.05
C THR A 18 -13.66 4.76 12.34
N TRP A 19 -12.88 4.50 11.31
CA TRP A 19 -11.49 4.08 11.43
C TRP A 19 -10.58 5.30 11.60
N ARG A 20 -9.41 5.11 12.20
CA ARG A 20 -8.41 6.16 12.39
C ARG A 20 -7.03 5.60 12.08
N THR A 21 -6.15 6.46 11.60
CA THR A 21 -4.72 6.17 11.50
C THR A 21 -4.01 7.23 12.32
N GLU A 22 -3.14 6.81 13.23
CA GLU A 22 -2.55 7.70 14.21
C GLU A 22 -1.07 7.94 13.89
N VAL A 23 -0.63 9.18 14.09
CA VAL A 23 0.79 9.53 14.07
C VAL A 23 1.20 9.86 15.49
N ARG A 24 2.13 9.08 16.03
CA ARG A 24 2.80 9.38 17.29
C ARG A 24 4.09 10.13 17.02
N VAL A 25 4.20 11.31 17.60
CA VAL A 25 5.35 12.21 17.45
C VAL A 25 6.10 12.33 18.78
N PRO A 26 7.42 12.53 18.77
CA PRO A 26 8.18 12.81 19.99
C PRO A 26 7.72 14.13 20.64
N ARG A 27 7.87 14.24 21.98
CA ARG A 27 7.65 15.50 22.69
C ARG A 27 8.61 16.58 22.18
N LEU A 28 8.09 17.76 21.90
CA LEU A 28 8.82 18.90 21.34
C LEU A 28 9.65 19.69 22.37
N ASP A 29 9.73 19.27 23.65
CA ASP A 29 10.26 20.11 24.74
C ASP A 29 11.80 20.19 24.84
N THR A 30 12.53 19.31 24.14
CA THR A 30 13.99 19.37 24.11
C THR A 30 14.49 19.65 22.71
N GLN A 31 15.52 20.49 22.63
CA GLN A 31 16.28 20.78 21.42
C GLN A 31 16.53 19.50 20.61
N ARG A 32 15.86 19.41 19.45
CA ARG A 32 15.77 18.28 18.52
C ARG A 32 14.80 17.19 18.99
N GLY A 33 13.73 17.00 18.22
CA GLY A 33 12.75 15.92 18.34
C GLY A 33 13.38 14.53 18.26
N GLN A 34 14.04 14.14 19.34
CA GLN A 34 14.65 12.85 19.57
C GLN A 34 13.61 11.98 20.30
N GLY A 35 12.90 11.18 19.53
CA GLY A 35 12.02 10.14 20.05
C GLY A 35 11.33 9.44 18.88
N PRO A 36 10.73 8.27 19.11
CA PRO A 36 10.20 7.45 18.04
C PRO A 36 9.07 8.20 17.31
N PHE A 37 9.20 8.31 15.99
CA PHE A 37 8.11 8.72 15.12
C PHE A 37 7.39 7.47 14.66
N GLY A 38 6.12 7.32 15.01
CA GLY A 38 5.32 6.13 14.72
C GLY A 38 4.09 6.45 13.89
N VAL A 39 3.77 5.61 12.91
CA VAL A 39 2.46 5.63 12.25
C VAL A 39 1.76 4.31 12.50
N ILE A 40 0.56 4.38 13.08
CA ILE A 40 -0.16 3.23 13.60
C ILE A 40 -1.40 3.01 12.76
N GLY A 41 -1.46 1.84 12.13
CA GLY A 41 -2.62 1.38 11.38
C GLY A 41 -3.49 0.45 12.22
N VAL A 42 -4.81 0.67 12.16
CA VAL A 42 -5.82 -0.20 12.80
C VAL A 42 -6.90 -0.65 11.81
N GLY A 43 -6.57 -0.67 10.51
CA GLY A 43 -7.42 -1.23 9.46
C GLY A 43 -8.27 -0.22 8.70
N ASP A 44 -7.91 1.07 8.67
CA ASP A 44 -8.66 2.10 7.93
C ASP A 44 -8.68 1.80 6.42
N PRO A 45 -9.84 1.44 5.83
CA PRO A 45 -9.96 1.19 4.40
C PRO A 45 -10.03 2.47 3.57
N GLY A 46 -10.25 3.61 4.21
CA GLY A 46 -10.40 4.92 3.59
C GLY A 46 -9.13 5.76 3.62
N LEU A 47 -7.97 5.22 4.00
CA LEU A 47 -6.71 5.95 3.98
C LEU A 47 -6.17 6.03 2.54
N THR A 48 -6.73 6.98 1.78
CA THR A 48 -6.27 7.29 0.42
C THR A 48 -4.90 7.97 0.44
N LEU A 49 -4.26 8.11 -0.73
CA LEU A 49 -2.98 8.80 -0.80
C LEU A 49 -3.11 10.30 -0.47
N GLU A 50 -4.22 10.93 -0.85
CA GLU A 50 -4.49 12.34 -0.52
C GLU A 50 -4.62 12.52 0.99
N ARG A 51 -5.33 11.60 1.66
CA ARG A 51 -5.43 11.60 3.13
C ARG A 51 -4.09 11.31 3.80
N TRP A 52 -3.27 10.47 3.19
CA TRP A 52 -1.89 10.24 3.63
C TRP A 52 -1.04 11.51 3.51
N GLN A 53 -1.11 12.22 2.40
CA GLN A 53 -0.41 13.50 2.22
C GLN A 53 -0.90 14.55 3.22
N GLU A 54 -2.21 14.61 3.46
CA GLU A 54 -2.84 15.47 4.45
C GLU A 54 -2.35 15.18 5.87
N LEU A 55 -2.24 13.90 6.24
CA LEU A 55 -1.66 13.47 7.53
C LEU A 55 -0.24 14.06 7.73
N TRP A 56 0.62 13.96 6.71
CA TRP A 56 1.97 14.53 6.77
C TRP A 56 1.99 16.05 6.75
N ARG A 57 1.04 16.68 6.04
CA ARG A 57 0.86 18.13 6.07
C ARG A 57 0.52 18.60 7.49
N GLN A 58 -0.34 17.88 8.20
CA GLN A 58 -0.66 18.19 9.60
C GLN A 58 0.57 18.05 10.50
N VAL A 59 1.35 16.98 10.35
CA VAL A 59 2.63 16.81 11.08
C VAL A 59 3.57 17.99 10.83
N TYR A 60 3.72 18.42 9.57
CA TYR A 60 4.53 19.57 9.22
C TYR A 60 4.01 20.87 9.86
N GLN A 61 2.69 21.06 9.91
CA GLN A 61 2.05 22.22 10.55
C GLN A 61 2.20 22.25 12.08
N GLN A 62 2.49 21.12 12.71
CA GLN A 62 2.86 21.04 14.13
C GLN A 62 4.34 21.46 14.38
N GLY A 63 5.05 21.95 13.36
CA GLY A 63 6.45 22.40 13.47
C GLY A 63 7.49 21.29 13.29
N ILE A 64 7.07 20.07 12.93
CA ILE A 64 7.96 18.94 12.72
C ILE A 64 8.45 18.97 11.26
N HIS A 65 9.59 19.62 11.05
CA HIS A 65 10.20 19.78 9.72
C HIS A 65 11.37 18.82 9.46
N GLN A 66 11.90 18.18 10.50
CA GLN A 66 12.99 17.22 10.41
C GLN A 66 12.72 16.06 11.38
N LEU A 67 12.95 14.84 10.90
CA LEU A 67 12.90 13.62 11.70
C LEU A 67 14.34 13.19 11.99
N SER A 68 14.72 13.16 13.26
CA SER A 68 16.09 12.81 13.67
C SER A 68 16.33 11.30 13.80
N GLY A 69 15.30 10.48 13.57
CA GLY A 69 15.34 9.02 13.71
C GLY A 69 14.43 8.31 12.72
N PRO A 70 14.40 6.96 12.75
CA PRO A 70 13.58 6.18 11.85
C PRO A 70 12.08 6.38 12.10
N ILE A 71 11.30 6.27 11.03
CA ILE A 71 9.84 6.15 11.11
C ILE A 71 9.50 4.68 11.33
N ARG A 72 8.72 4.39 12.37
CA ARG A 72 8.17 3.05 12.65
C ARG A 72 6.74 2.97 12.13
N PHE A 73 6.45 1.89 11.41
CA PHE A 73 5.09 1.57 10.97
C PHE A 73 4.56 0.42 11.83
N ASP A 74 3.52 0.69 12.60
CA ASP A 74 2.86 -0.29 13.45
C ASP A 74 1.68 -0.92 12.70
N GLN A 75 1.78 -2.23 12.48
CA GLN A 75 0.74 -3.06 11.86
C GLN A 75 0.12 -4.07 12.83
N SER A 76 0.42 -3.96 14.13
CA SER A 76 -0.04 -4.90 15.17
C SER A 76 -1.57 -4.91 15.36
N GLY A 77 -2.29 -3.94 14.78
CA GLY A 77 -3.75 -3.91 14.77
C GLY A 77 -4.38 -5.18 14.15
N PHE A 78 -3.67 -5.86 13.25
CA PHE A 78 -4.04 -7.17 12.71
C PHE A 78 -2.98 -8.22 13.08
N SER A 79 -3.42 -9.46 13.28
CA SER A 79 -2.50 -10.59 13.40
C SER A 79 -1.78 -10.83 12.07
N PRO A 80 -0.49 -11.24 12.08
CA PRO A 80 0.22 -11.65 10.88
C PRO A 80 -0.58 -12.72 10.14
N THR A 81 -0.67 -12.59 8.82
CA THR A 81 -1.39 -13.54 7.98
C THR A 81 -0.45 -14.24 7.00
N GLU A 82 -0.61 -15.54 6.87
CA GLU A 82 0.13 -16.37 5.90
C GLU A 82 -0.70 -16.64 4.63
N LEU A 83 -1.83 -15.95 4.46
CA LEU A 83 -2.69 -16.05 3.28
C LEU A 83 -1.91 -15.65 2.03
N SER A 84 -1.78 -16.58 1.09
CA SER A 84 -1.32 -16.25 -0.25
C SER A 84 -2.36 -15.38 -0.95
N PRO A 85 -1.97 -14.31 -1.66
CA PRO A 85 -2.91 -13.53 -2.47
C PRO A 85 -3.44 -14.32 -3.68
N GLU A 86 -2.88 -15.48 -4.00
CA GLU A 86 -3.26 -16.31 -5.14
C GLU A 86 -4.35 -17.35 -4.84
N ILE A 87 -4.84 -17.43 -3.59
CA ILE A 87 -5.71 -18.54 -3.12
C ILE A 87 -7.03 -18.68 -3.87
N PHE A 88 -7.54 -17.62 -4.51
CA PHE A 88 -8.86 -17.62 -5.13
C PHE A 88 -8.81 -17.93 -6.62
N ASP A 89 -7.96 -17.23 -7.37
CA ASP A 89 -7.96 -17.25 -8.84
C ASP A 89 -6.55 -17.23 -9.45
N GLN A 90 -5.50 -17.45 -8.64
CA GLN A 90 -4.09 -17.41 -9.05
C GLN A 90 -3.63 -16.05 -9.60
N GLU A 91 -4.43 -15.00 -9.45
CA GLU A 91 -4.12 -13.66 -9.94
C GLU A 91 -3.71 -12.75 -8.76
N GLY A 92 -2.72 -13.16 -7.98
CA GLY A 92 -2.36 -12.55 -6.68
C GLY A 92 -1.92 -11.08 -6.72
N PHE A 93 -1.58 -10.54 -7.89
CA PHE A 93 -1.22 -9.14 -8.05
C PHE A 93 -2.38 -8.25 -8.53
N ARG A 94 -3.60 -8.79 -8.59
CA ARG A 94 -4.80 -7.98 -8.86
C ARG A 94 -5.18 -7.20 -7.62
N ALA A 95 -5.63 -5.96 -7.83
CA ALA A 95 -6.08 -5.07 -6.77
C ALA A 95 -7.16 -5.68 -5.85
N TYR A 96 -8.01 -6.57 -6.37
CA TYR A 96 -9.06 -7.22 -5.58
C TYR A 96 -8.55 -8.41 -4.73
N ASN A 97 -7.30 -8.85 -4.92
CA ASN A 97 -6.65 -9.93 -4.17
C ASN A 97 -5.65 -9.42 -3.13
N VAL A 98 -5.62 -8.11 -2.87
CA VAL A 98 -4.79 -7.52 -1.83
C VAL A 98 -5.11 -8.16 -0.47
N ILE A 99 -4.07 -8.62 0.23
CA ILE A 99 -4.18 -9.12 1.59
C ILE A 99 -4.44 -7.94 2.55
N PRO A 100 -5.34 -8.07 3.54
CA PRO A 100 -5.59 -7.01 4.50
C PRO A 100 -4.33 -6.61 5.30
N HIS A 101 -4.06 -5.31 5.37
CA HIS A 101 -3.00 -4.74 6.21
C HIS A 101 -3.62 -3.77 7.21
N ALA A 102 -3.13 -3.76 8.45
CA ALA A 102 -3.63 -2.83 9.46
C ALA A 102 -3.28 -1.38 9.09
N LEU A 103 -2.12 -1.16 8.48
CA LEU A 103 -1.76 0.10 7.83
C LEU A 103 -1.82 -0.07 6.31
N GLN A 104 -2.88 0.41 5.68
CA GLN A 104 -3.02 0.41 4.22
C GLN A 104 -3.16 1.81 3.66
N VAL A 105 -2.27 2.21 2.76
CA VAL A 105 -2.33 3.48 2.04
C VAL A 105 -2.72 3.20 0.59
N GLY A 106 -3.74 3.89 0.07
CA GLY A 106 -4.14 3.75 -1.33
C GLY A 106 -4.54 2.31 -1.70
N GLN A 107 -5.18 1.59 -0.78
CA GLN A 107 -5.58 0.18 -0.94
C GLN A 107 -4.40 -0.79 -1.18
N GLN A 108 -3.16 -0.40 -0.86
CA GLN A 108 -1.95 -1.18 -1.21
C GLN A 108 -1.85 -1.47 -2.73
N THR A 109 -2.31 -0.52 -3.54
CA THR A 109 -2.30 -0.61 -5.00
C THR A 109 -1.55 0.56 -5.62
N GLN A 110 -1.12 0.37 -6.86
CA GLN A 110 -0.48 1.40 -7.65
C GLN A 110 -1.00 1.36 -9.08
N TRP A 111 -1.31 2.53 -9.63
CA TRP A 111 -1.68 2.63 -11.03
C TRP A 111 -0.46 2.51 -11.94
N TRP A 112 -0.65 1.70 -12.98
CA TRP A 112 0.27 1.55 -14.09
C TRP A 112 -0.43 2.00 -15.36
N PHE A 113 0.24 2.87 -16.09
CA PHE A 113 -0.23 3.37 -17.36
C PHE A 113 0.54 2.70 -18.48
N ILE A 114 -0.19 2.28 -19.52
CA ILE A 114 0.35 1.53 -20.64
C ILE A 114 -0.16 2.17 -21.91
N ARG A 115 0.75 2.46 -22.83
CA ARG A 115 0.45 2.94 -24.19
C ARG A 115 1.25 2.12 -25.20
N PRO A 116 0.70 1.86 -26.40
CA PRO A 116 1.50 1.28 -27.48
C PRO A 116 2.64 2.24 -27.88
N GLY A 117 3.70 1.66 -28.44
CA GLY A 117 4.73 2.41 -29.15
C GLY A 117 4.15 3.09 -30.39
N ALA A 118 4.89 4.05 -30.96
CA ALA A 118 4.41 4.83 -32.11
C ALA A 118 4.28 3.95 -33.37
N ARG A 119 5.04 2.85 -33.44
CA ARG A 119 5.05 1.93 -34.58
C ARG A 119 4.96 0.47 -34.13
N VAL A 120 4.44 -0.37 -35.02
CA VAL A 120 4.46 -1.83 -34.84
C VAL A 120 5.90 -2.29 -34.63
N GLY A 121 6.12 -3.14 -33.64
CA GLY A 121 7.43 -3.65 -33.24
C GLY A 121 8.14 -2.83 -32.15
N GLU A 122 7.76 -1.57 -31.94
CA GLU A 122 8.30 -0.75 -30.84
C GLU A 122 7.76 -1.22 -29.48
N PRO A 123 8.55 -1.11 -28.39
CA PRO A 123 8.08 -1.48 -27.06
C PRO A 123 6.93 -0.57 -26.60
N LEU A 124 6.08 -1.10 -25.72
CA LEU A 124 5.03 -0.29 -25.09
C LEU A 124 5.67 0.77 -24.20
N GLN A 125 5.05 1.94 -24.11
CA GLN A 125 5.39 2.94 -23.09
C GLN A 125 4.65 2.57 -21.81
N ILE A 126 5.40 2.30 -20.74
CA ILE A 126 4.86 1.86 -19.45
C ILE A 126 5.46 2.73 -18.36
N TRP A 127 4.62 3.33 -17.54
CA TRP A 127 5.04 4.11 -16.38
C TRP A 127 4.02 3.94 -15.25
N SER A 128 4.43 4.27 -14.04
CA SER A 128 3.60 4.18 -12.86
C SER A 128 3.24 5.56 -12.35
N GLU A 129 2.17 5.64 -11.56
CA GLU A 129 1.72 6.89 -10.94
C GLU A 129 2.78 7.52 -10.01
N PHE A 130 3.53 6.66 -9.31
CA PHE A 130 4.65 7.04 -8.43
C PHE A 130 5.92 6.28 -8.81
N PRO A 131 7.07 6.95 -8.92
CA PRO A 131 8.33 6.28 -9.19
C PRO A 131 8.92 5.70 -7.89
N PHE A 132 8.50 4.50 -7.49
CA PHE A 132 9.12 3.81 -6.36
C PHE A 132 10.48 3.24 -6.78
N SER A 133 11.55 3.65 -6.09
CA SER A 133 12.91 3.16 -6.36
C SER A 133 13.07 1.66 -6.09
N GLN A 134 12.18 1.07 -5.31
CA GLN A 134 12.14 -0.36 -5.00
C GLN A 134 11.56 -1.21 -6.15
N ILE A 135 10.89 -0.59 -7.13
CA ILE A 135 10.28 -1.30 -8.26
C ILE A 135 11.13 -1.09 -9.50
N VAL A 136 11.60 -2.19 -10.10
CA VAL A 136 12.36 -2.18 -11.34
C VAL A 136 11.51 -2.77 -12.46
N LEU A 137 11.11 -1.92 -13.42
CA LEU A 137 10.37 -2.36 -14.60
C LEU A 137 11.35 -2.88 -15.68
N SER A 138 11.22 -4.16 -16.03
CA SER A 138 11.89 -4.74 -17.20
C SER A 138 10.89 -4.92 -18.34
N ASN A 139 10.88 -3.97 -19.27
CA ASN A 139 9.93 -3.98 -20.38
C ASN A 139 10.46 -4.82 -21.56
N ARG A 140 9.80 -5.94 -21.84
CA ARG A 140 10.09 -6.84 -22.99
C ARG A 140 8.91 -6.92 -23.97
N THR A 141 8.02 -5.95 -23.90
CA THR A 141 6.80 -5.92 -24.72
C THR A 141 7.10 -5.44 -26.14
N ARG A 142 6.15 -5.67 -27.05
CA ARG A 142 6.16 -5.11 -28.40
C ARG A 142 4.76 -4.72 -28.80
N THR A 143 4.67 -3.63 -29.54
CA THR A 143 3.43 -3.15 -30.15
C THR A 143 3.11 -4.03 -31.35
N VAL A 144 1.87 -4.51 -31.43
CA VAL A 144 1.41 -5.39 -32.51
C VAL A 144 0.31 -4.70 -33.31
N SER A 145 0.18 -5.09 -34.58
CA SER A 145 -0.98 -4.71 -35.39
C SER A 145 -2.14 -5.66 -35.09
N GLY A 146 -3.36 -5.14 -35.00
CA GLY A 146 -4.55 -5.94 -34.84
C GLY A 146 -5.69 -5.20 -34.13
N PRO A 147 -6.90 -5.76 -34.13
CA PRO A 147 -7.99 -5.23 -33.33
C PRO A 147 -7.67 -5.33 -31.84
N CYS A 148 -8.17 -4.39 -31.04
CA CYS A 148 -8.13 -4.54 -29.60
C CYS A 148 -9.01 -5.72 -29.18
N PRO A 149 -8.48 -6.71 -28.44
CA PRO A 149 -9.29 -7.79 -27.92
C PRO A 149 -10.34 -7.26 -26.92
N ALA A 150 -11.47 -7.95 -26.80
CA ALA A 150 -12.52 -7.59 -25.83
C ALA A 150 -11.99 -7.45 -24.39
N LEU A 151 -11.05 -8.33 -24.03
CA LEU A 151 -10.22 -8.17 -22.84
C LEU A 151 -8.89 -7.52 -23.24
N TRP A 152 -8.78 -6.21 -23.05
CA TRP A 152 -7.62 -5.39 -23.49
C TRP A 152 -6.25 -5.94 -23.07
N ARG A 153 -6.18 -6.69 -21.97
CA ARG A 153 -4.95 -7.24 -21.37
C ARG A 153 -4.57 -8.64 -21.86
N SER A 154 -5.34 -9.28 -22.73
CA SER A 154 -5.12 -10.71 -23.07
C SER A 154 -3.76 -11.00 -23.72
N GLY A 155 -3.18 -10.03 -24.41
CA GLY A 155 -1.82 -10.12 -24.98
C GLY A 155 -0.70 -9.59 -24.07
N LEU A 156 -1.02 -9.15 -22.85
CA LEU A 156 -0.06 -8.59 -21.90
C LEU A 156 0.25 -9.62 -20.81
N HIS A 157 1.48 -10.13 -20.83
CA HIS A 157 1.99 -11.01 -19.78
C HIS A 157 3.01 -10.26 -18.92
N TYR A 158 2.94 -10.48 -17.61
CA TYR A 158 3.90 -9.94 -16.66
C TYR A 158 4.25 -11.01 -15.61
N ALA A 159 5.41 -10.84 -14.99
CA ALA A 159 5.85 -11.63 -13.85
C ALA A 159 6.47 -10.68 -12.83
N ILE A 160 6.14 -10.87 -11.56
CA ILE A 160 6.71 -10.10 -10.46
C ILE A 160 7.69 -11.00 -9.72
N ARG A 161 8.90 -10.47 -9.52
CA ARG A 161 9.98 -11.16 -8.81
C ARG A 161 10.39 -10.29 -7.63
N ALA A 162 10.07 -10.74 -6.42
CA ALA A 162 10.56 -10.08 -5.22
C ALA A 162 12.08 -10.29 -5.11
N LYS A 163 12.84 -9.20 -4.96
CA LYS A 163 14.28 -9.27 -4.68
C LYS A 163 14.58 -9.65 -3.22
N PHE A 164 13.59 -9.57 -2.34
CA PHE A 164 13.69 -9.96 -0.94
C PHE A 164 12.56 -10.93 -0.58
N PRO A 165 12.82 -12.04 0.14
CA PRO A 165 11.77 -12.88 0.66
C PRO A 165 10.92 -12.08 1.66
N ALA A 166 9.59 -12.27 1.64
CA ALA A 166 8.63 -11.60 2.54
C ALA A 166 8.98 -11.71 4.04
N GLN A 167 9.84 -12.67 4.40
CA GLN A 167 10.34 -12.89 5.76
C GLN A 167 11.27 -11.79 6.29
N ALA A 168 11.84 -10.93 5.44
CA ALA A 168 12.67 -9.80 5.90
C ALA A 168 11.84 -8.63 6.47
N MET A 169 10.51 -8.71 6.37
CA MET A 169 9.56 -7.77 6.98
C MET A 169 8.90 -8.34 8.24
N ARG A 170 9.45 -9.44 8.81
CA ARG A 170 9.07 -9.88 10.16
C ARG A 170 9.35 -8.72 11.10
N SER A 171 8.28 -8.28 11.76
CA SER A 171 8.31 -7.42 12.94
C SER A 171 9.55 -7.73 13.78
N HIS A 172 10.46 -6.76 13.89
CA HIS A 172 11.33 -6.73 15.06
C HIS A 172 10.39 -6.85 16.28
N PRO A 173 10.66 -7.72 17.26
CA PRO A 173 9.76 -7.97 18.40
C PRO A 173 9.59 -6.77 19.34
N ASP A 174 10.00 -5.57 18.92
CA ASP A 174 10.01 -4.33 19.68
C ASP A 174 9.17 -3.25 18.97
N ASN A 175 8.04 -3.68 18.38
CA ASN A 175 7.09 -2.80 17.66
C ASN A 175 5.93 -2.33 18.54
N SER A 176 5.92 -2.68 19.84
CA SER A 176 5.10 -2.00 20.82
C SER A 176 5.64 -0.59 20.99
N LEU A 177 4.91 0.40 20.51
CA LEU A 177 5.02 1.76 21.02
C LEU A 177 4.38 1.76 22.43
N ASP A 178 4.92 1.02 23.38
CA ASP A 178 4.45 1.09 24.78
C ASP A 178 5.36 2.04 25.58
N THR A 179 4.66 2.88 26.33
CA THR A 179 5.05 3.91 27.33
C THR A 179 6.49 3.96 27.80
#